data_AF-A0A433KYA6-F1
#
_entry.id   AF-A0A433KYA6-F1
#
_cell.length_a   1.000
_cell.length_b   1.000
_cell.length_c   1.000
_cell.angle_alpha   90.00
_cell.angle_beta   90.00
_cell.angle_gamma   90.00
#
_symmetry.space_group_name_H-M   'P 1'
#
loop_
_entity.id
_entity.type
_entity.pdbx_description
1 polymer ?
#
loop_
_entity_poly.entity_id
_entity_poly.type
_entity_poly.pdbx_seq_one_letter_code
_entity_poly.pdbx_strand_id
1 'polypeptide(L)'
;MKPSVFERHMQTGIQVLLVALILWAGTELVQIGRQSAVLEERLATQGLTLHQMREELRSWNDTYYRKVDAQRELNEIESRIDNLDTRVSALESVR
;
A
#
# COMPACT_ATOMS: atom_id res chain seq x y z
N MET A 1 58.02 33.02 -22.10
CA MET A 1 58.37 31.63 -21.76
C MET A 1 57.48 30.72 -22.59
N LYS A 2 58.04 29.87 -23.47
CA LYS A 2 57.24 28.91 -24.24
C LYS A 2 56.82 27.79 -23.30
N PRO A 3 55.53 27.43 -23.22
CA PRO A 3 55.12 26.30 -22.39
C PRO A 3 55.84 25.05 -22.88
N SER A 4 56.41 24.30 -21.93
CA SER A 4 57.11 23.06 -22.22
C SER A 4 56.14 22.10 -22.91
N VAL A 5 56.60 21.33 -23.90
CA VAL A 5 55.79 20.33 -24.61
C VAL A 5 55.09 19.38 -23.63
N PHE A 6 55.72 19.12 -22.48
CA PHE A 6 55.20 18.36 -21.36
C PHE A 6 53.94 18.99 -20.73
N GLU A 7 53.95 20.29 -20.50
CA GLU A 7 52.85 21.03 -19.86
C GLU A 7 51.59 21.01 -20.74
N ARG A 8 51.79 21.09 -22.07
CA ARG A 8 50.72 20.99 -23.06
C ARG A 8 50.15 19.56 -23.14
N HIS A 9 50.97 18.51 -23.04
CA HIS A 9 50.49 17.12 -23.01
C HIS A 9 49.74 16.79 -21.72
N MET A 10 50.23 17.28 -20.58
CA MET A 10 49.56 17.13 -19.29
C MET A 10 48.19 17.82 -19.29
N GLN A 11 48.11 19.04 -19.82
CA GLN A 11 46.85 19.76 -19.96
C GLN A 11 45.85 19.04 -20.86
N THR A 12 46.29 18.53 -22.02
CA THR A 12 45.42 17.74 -22.89
C THR A 12 44.98 16.42 -22.24
N GLY A 13 45.85 15.76 -21.48
CA GLY A 13 45.50 14.55 -20.73
C GLY A 13 44.41 14.79 -19.69
N ILE A 14 44.53 15.88 -18.91
CA ILE A 14 43.52 16.28 -17.92
C ILE A 14 42.20 16.63 -18.62
N GLN A 15 42.24 17.32 -19.76
CA GLN A 15 41.04 17.66 -20.52
C GLN A 15 40.30 16.42 -21.05
N VAL A 16 41.02 15.44 -21.61
CA VAL A 16 40.42 14.18 -22.04
C VAL A 16 39.80 13.43 -20.86
N LEU A 17 40.48 13.42 -19.72
CA LEU A 17 39.98 12.78 -18.51
C LEU A 17 38.74 13.47 -17.97
N LEU A 18 38.70 14.82 -17.97
CA LEU A 18 37.51 15.59 -17.61
C LEU A 18 36.32 15.29 -18.53
N VAL A 19 36.54 15.24 -19.85
CA VAL A 19 35.48 14.91 -20.79
C VAL A 19 34.95 13.49 -20.55
N ALA A 20 35.84 12.53 -20.29
CA ALA A 20 35.46 11.16 -19.97
C ALA A 20 34.63 11.09 -18.67
N LEU A 21 35.02 11.83 -17.63
CA LEU A 21 34.26 11.90 -16.38
C LEU A 21 32.90 12.56 -16.55
N ILE A 22 32.79 13.61 -17.37
CA ILE A 22 31.52 14.28 -17.65
C ILE A 22 30.56 13.33 -18.39
N LEU A 23 31.07 12.61 -19.39
CA LEU A 23 30.27 11.61 -20.12
C LEU A 23 29.78 10.51 -19.17
N TRP A 24 30.66 10.01 -18.30
CA TRP A 24 30.29 9.00 -17.32
C TRP A 24 29.23 9.50 -16.33
N ALA A 25 29.43 10.69 -15.74
CA ALA A 25 28.47 11.31 -14.83
C ALA A 25 27.10 11.55 -15.49
N GLY A 26 27.09 11.95 -16.78
CA GLY A 26 25.87 12.12 -17.55
C GLY A 26 25.10 10.81 -17.72
N THR A 27 25.80 9.70 -17.97
CA THR A 27 25.16 8.38 -18.08
C THR A 27 24.56 7.90 -16.77
N GLU A 28 25.26 8.10 -15.64
CA GLU A 28 24.76 7.77 -14.30
C GLU A 28 23.53 8.59 -13.93
N LEU A 29 23.53 9.89 -14.22
CA LEU A 29 22.39 10.77 -13.92
C LEU A 29 21.13 10.34 -14.67
N VAL A 30 21.26 9.89 -15.92
CA VAL A 30 20.13 9.33 -16.69
C VAL A 30 19.65 8.00 -16.08
N GLN A 31 20.55 7.14 -15.62
CA GLN A 31 20.16 5.88 -14.97
C GLN A 31 19.39 6.14 -13.67
N ILE A 32 19.87 7.07 -12.85
CA ILE A 32 19.19 7.49 -11.61
C ILE A 32 17.80 8.07 -11.94
N GLY A 33 17.70 8.94 -12.94
CA GLY A 33 16.43 9.52 -13.37
C GLY A 33 15.41 8.45 -13.81
N ARG A 34 15.86 7.43 -14.55
CA ARG A 34 15.01 6.29 -14.97
C ARG A 34 14.52 5.48 -13.78
N GLN A 35 15.39 5.20 -12.80
CA GLN A 35 15.01 4.47 -11.60
C GLN A 35 14.02 5.26 -10.74
N SER A 36 14.24 6.58 -10.59
CA SER A 36 13.33 7.47 -9.85
C SER A 36 11.93 7.54 -10.48
N ALA A 37 11.84 7.61 -11.80
CA ALA A 37 10.54 7.62 -12.49
C ALA A 37 9.76 6.30 -12.28
N VAL A 38 10.45 5.16 -12.33
CA VAL A 38 9.84 3.84 -12.05
C VAL A 38 9.43 3.72 -10.57
N LEU A 39 10.19 4.31 -9.65
CA LEU A 39 9.85 4.38 -8.23
C LEU A 39 8.59 5.22 -7.99
N GLU A 40 8.45 6.36 -8.66
CA GLU A 40 7.28 7.23 -8.57
C GLU A 40 6.01 6.53 -9.09
N GLU A 41 6.11 5.83 -10.22
CA GLU A 41 5.01 5.00 -10.77
C GLU A 41 4.60 3.88 -9.78
N ARG A 42 5.58 3.22 -9.16
CA ARG A 42 5.34 2.18 -8.15
C ARG A 42 4.72 2.74 -6.87
N LEU A 43 5.09 3.95 -6.45
CA LEU A 43 4.50 4.62 -5.29
C LEU A 43 3.06 5.06 -5.57
N ALA A 44 2.79 5.59 -6.77
CA ALA A 44 1.44 5.95 -7.19
C ALA A 44 0.50 4.74 -7.23
N THR A 45 0.97 3.62 -7.79
CA THR A 45 0.21 2.36 -7.81
C THR A 45 -0.01 1.79 -6.41
N GLN A 46 0.99 1.81 -5.52
CA GLN A 46 0.83 1.40 -4.13
C GLN A 46 -0.17 2.27 -3.35
N GLY A 47 -0.19 3.59 -3.61
CA GLY A 47 -1.16 4.50 -3.01
C GLY A 47 -2.60 4.16 -3.37
N LEU A 48 -2.86 3.82 -4.64
CA LEU A 48 -4.18 3.37 -5.10
C LEU A 48 -4.61 2.06 -4.42
N THR A 49 -3.68 1.10 -4.27
CA THR A 49 -3.96 -0.17 -3.58
C THR A 49 -4.32 0.04 -2.11
N LEU A 50 -3.64 0.96 -1.40
CA LEU A 50 -3.95 1.27 0.00
C LEU A 50 -5.34 1.89 0.17
N HIS A 51 -5.78 2.72 -0.77
CA HIS A 51 -7.12 3.27 -0.76
C HIS A 51 -8.20 2.19 -0.92
N GLN A 52 -8.01 1.26 -1.86
CA GLN A 52 -8.91 0.13 -2.06
C GLN A 52 -8.97 -0.78 -0.82
N MET A 53 -7.82 -1.13 -0.24
CA MET A 53 -7.77 -1.92 0.99
C MET A 53 -8.51 -1.24 2.16
N ARG A 54 -8.42 0.10 2.27
CA ARG A 54 -9.15 0.84 3.30
C ARG A 54 -10.67 0.78 3.12
N GLU A 55 -11.15 0.83 1.89
CA GLU A 55 -12.58 0.69 1.59
C GLU A 55 -13.07 -0.73 1.84
N GLU A 56 -12.30 -1.75 1.42
CA GLU A 56 -12.60 -3.15 1.71
C GLU A 56 -12.64 -3.43 3.21
N LEU A 57 -11.68 -2.93 3.99
CA LEU A 57 -11.66 -3.09 5.44
C LEU A 57 -12.87 -2.41 6.11
N ARG A 58 -13.30 -1.24 5.62
CA ARG A 58 -14.52 -0.58 6.11
C ARG A 58 -15.78 -1.40 5.81
N SER A 59 -15.90 -1.93 4.60
CA SER A 59 -17.01 -2.79 4.20
C SER A 59 -17.04 -4.10 4.99
N TRP A 60 -15.87 -4.70 5.23
CA TRP A 60 -15.74 -5.90 6.04
C TRP A 60 -16.14 -5.66 7.49
N ASN A 61 -15.72 -4.53 8.06
CA ASN A 61 -16.11 -4.12 9.40
C ASN A 61 -17.64 -3.93 9.50
N ASP A 62 -18.27 -3.22 8.55
CA ASP A 62 -19.74 -3.05 8.53
C ASP A 62 -20.47 -4.40 8.43
N THR A 63 -20.00 -5.28 7.55
CA THR A 63 -20.58 -6.63 7.39
C THR A 63 -20.42 -7.46 8.67
N TYR A 64 -19.28 -7.35 9.34
CA TYR A 64 -19.03 -8.06 10.60
C TYR A 64 -19.93 -7.54 11.73
N TYR A 65 -20.06 -6.21 11.88
CA TYR A 65 -20.98 -5.59 12.84
C TYR A 65 -22.42 -6.05 12.60
N ARG A 66 -22.90 -6.02 11.35
CA ARG A 66 -24.25 -6.49 11.01
C ARG A 66 -24.46 -7.98 11.32
N LYS A 67 -23.45 -8.83 11.14
CA LYS A 67 -23.53 -10.25 11.53
C LYS A 67 -23.63 -10.43 13.05
N VAL A 68 -22.86 -9.68 13.83
CA VAL A 68 -22.89 -9.76 15.29
C VAL A 68 -24.23 -9.30 15.83
N ASP A 69 -24.78 -8.21 15.29
CA ASP A 69 -26.10 -7.70 15.68
C ASP A 69 -27.22 -8.69 15.31
N ALA A 70 -27.16 -9.28 14.11
CA ALA A 70 -28.10 -10.32 13.70
C ALA A 70 -28.05 -11.54 14.64
N GLN A 71 -26.86 -11.96 15.07
CA GLN A 71 -26.73 -13.06 16.03
C GLN A 71 -27.34 -12.71 17.39
N ARG A 72 -27.19 -11.46 17.84
CA ARG A 72 -27.78 -10.98 19.09
C ARG A 72 -29.31 -10.99 19.03
N GLU A 73 -29.90 -10.51 17.94
CA GLU A 73 -31.35 -10.56 17.73
C GLU A 73 -31.87 -12.00 17.67
N LEU A 74 -31.15 -12.91 17.00
CA LEU A 74 -31.52 -14.32 16.96
C LEU A 74 -31.57 -14.96 18.35
N ASN A 75 -30.58 -14.69 19.20
CA ASN A 75 -30.56 -15.19 20.58
C ASN A 75 -31.73 -14.63 21.41
N GLU A 76 -32.12 -13.37 21.18
CA GLU A 76 -33.28 -12.77 21.86
C GLU A 76 -34.60 -13.40 21.39
N ILE A 77 -34.74 -13.68 20.09
CA ILE A 77 -35.89 -14.38 19.53
C ILE A 77 -36.00 -15.80 20.10
N GLU A 78 -34.89 -16.53 20.16
CA GLU A 78 -34.83 -17.89 20.72
C GLU A 78 -35.30 -17.91 22.18
N SER A 79 -34.79 -16.99 23.01
CA SER A 79 -35.23 -16.87 24.40
C SER A 79 -36.72 -16.56 24.53
N ARG A 80 -37.29 -15.77 23.62
CA ARG A 80 -38.73 -15.49 23.60
C ARG A 80 -39.55 -16.70 23.17
N ILE A 81 -39.07 -17.50 22.23
CA ILE A 81 -39.70 -18.75 21.81
C ILE A 81 -39.74 -19.72 22.98
N ASP A 82 -38.62 -19.93 23.67
CA ASP A 82 -38.55 -20.82 24.85
C ASP A 82 -39.53 -20.40 25.96
N ASN A 83 -39.65 -19.08 26.19
CA ASN A 83 -40.59 -18.55 27.16
C ASN A 83 -42.05 -18.84 26.75
N LEU A 84 -42.38 -18.63 25.47
CA LEU A 84 -43.71 -18.91 24.95
C LEU A 84 -44.03 -20.40 25.02
N ASP A 85 -43.08 -21.27 24.67
CA ASP A 85 -43.24 -22.72 24.73
C ASP A 85 -43.50 -23.22 26.16
N THR A 86 -42.75 -22.68 27.12
CA THR A 86 -42.97 -22.95 28.56
C THR A 86 -44.38 -22.54 28.99
N ARG A 87 -44.85 -21.36 28.54
CA ARG A 87 -46.19 -20.86 28.88
C ARG A 87 -47.31 -21.67 28.23
N VAL A 88 -47.14 -22.06 26.97
CA VAL A 88 -48.09 -22.92 26.26
C VAL A 88 -48.17 -24.28 26.93
N SER A 89 -47.02 -24.91 27.22
CA SER A 89 -46.96 -26.20 27.94
C SER A 89 -47.66 -26.14 29.29
N ALA A 90 -47.47 -25.06 30.06
CA ALA A 90 -48.16 -24.88 31.32
C ALA A 90 -49.68 -24.76 31.14
N LEU A 91 -50.15 -24.05 30.11
CA LEU A 91 -51.59 -23.92 29.80
C LEU A 91 -52.19 -25.25 29.33
N GLU A 92 -51.47 -26.02 28.53
CA GLU A 92 -51.91 -27.34 28.06
C GLU A 92 -51.96 -28.36 29.19
N SER A 93 -51.04 -28.31 30.16
CA SER A 93 -51.04 -29.22 31.32
C SER A 93 -52.20 -29.04 32.30
N VAL A 94 -52.86 -27.87 32.25
CA VAL A 94 -53.99 -27.52 33.13
C VAL A 94 -55.33 -27.98 32.52
N ARG A 95 -55.33 -28.47 31.28
CA ARG A 95 -56.50 -29.01 30.58
C ARG A 95 -56.59 -30.53 30.70
#